data_AF-A0A7V2KQF7-F1
#
_entry.id   AF-A0A7V2KQF7-F1
#
_cell.length_a   1.000
_cell.length_b   1.000
_cell.length_c   1.000
_cell.angle_alpha   90.00
_cell.angle_beta   90.00
_cell.angle_gamma   90.00
#
_symmetry.space_group_name_H-M   'P 1'
#
loop_
_entity.id
_entity.type
_entity.pdbx_description
1 polymer ?
#
loop_
_entity_poly.entity_id
_entity_poly.type
_entity_poly.pdbx_seq_one_letter_code
_entity_poly.pdbx_strand_id
1 'polypeptide(L)'
;MAKCSECGFLTMRDKTNGLLVEAIDDYRISGNVPTYLEDYERYYNYPICFTMAYDLLPEVEEAARKQFFDKSEDWGKYVLGVITKERECPPKGKALGFTKYQQGFTPKEHREMLDREEWRDWQERQRKADRHWRIIEIVLLAIISGGFVVLGALIGRGYIP
;
A
#
# COMPACT_ATOMS: atom_id res chain seq x y z
N MET A 1 -8.32 -3.74 -9.54
CA MET A 1 -7.32 -4.67 -10.10
C MET A 1 -6.06 -3.88 -10.38
N ALA A 2 -4.88 -4.48 -10.20
CA ALA A 2 -3.61 -3.81 -10.40
C ALA A 2 -2.57 -4.74 -11.01
N LYS A 3 -1.58 -4.17 -11.72
CA LYS A 3 -0.47 -4.91 -12.32
C LYS A 3 0.79 -4.73 -11.50
N CYS A 4 1.61 -5.77 -11.38
CA CYS A 4 2.90 -5.68 -10.68
C CYS A 4 3.87 -4.73 -11.40
N SER A 5 3.83 -4.67 -12.73
CA SER A 5 4.64 -3.73 -13.53
C SER A 5 4.37 -2.27 -13.19
N GLU A 6 3.16 -1.93 -12.75
CA GLU A 6 2.75 -0.58 -12.34
C GLU A 6 2.86 -0.35 -10.82
N CYS A 7 3.29 -1.37 -10.07
CA CYS A 7 3.36 -1.36 -8.61
C CYS A 7 4.74 -0.90 -8.12
N GLY A 8 4.79 0.04 -7.18
CA GLY A 8 6.05 0.49 -6.55
C GLY A 8 6.75 -0.57 -5.69
N PHE A 9 6.12 -1.73 -5.47
CA PHE A 9 6.71 -2.86 -4.73
C PHE A 9 7.32 -3.95 -5.61
N LEU A 10 7.34 -3.78 -6.93
CA LEU A 10 8.07 -4.70 -7.79
C LEU A 10 9.59 -4.46 -7.66
N THR A 11 10.31 -5.54 -7.36
CA THR A 11 11.74 -5.51 -7.06
C THR A 11 12.50 -6.57 -7.82
N MET A 12 13.80 -6.37 -7.91
CA MET A 12 14.78 -7.34 -8.37
C MET A 12 15.80 -7.60 -7.27
N ARG A 13 16.48 -8.74 -7.30
CA ARG A 13 17.56 -9.05 -6.37
C ARG A 13 18.91 -8.77 -7.02
N ASP A 14 19.72 -7.94 -6.38
CA ASP A 14 21.12 -7.70 -6.74
C ASP A 14 21.94 -8.95 -6.36
N LYS A 15 22.69 -9.50 -7.31
CA LYS A 15 23.52 -10.72 -7.17
C LYS A 15 24.74 -10.47 -6.31
N THR A 16 25.26 -9.26 -6.27
CA THR A 16 26.51 -8.92 -5.57
C THR A 16 26.30 -8.86 -4.06
N ASN A 17 25.20 -8.26 -3.62
CA ASN A 17 24.94 -8.03 -2.19
C ASN A 17 23.65 -8.69 -1.68
N GLY A 18 22.86 -9.32 -2.57
CA GLY A 18 21.60 -9.98 -2.22
C GLY A 18 20.45 -9.02 -1.88
N LEU A 19 20.65 -7.70 -1.98
CA LEU A 19 19.65 -6.70 -1.64
C LEU A 19 18.54 -6.66 -2.68
N LEU A 20 17.32 -6.32 -2.22
CA LEU A 20 16.20 -6.04 -3.10
C LEU A 20 16.29 -4.59 -3.55
N VAL A 21 16.42 -4.39 -4.85
CA VAL A 21 16.40 -3.09 -5.50
C VAL A 21 15.09 -2.89 -6.24
N GLU A 22 14.72 -1.63 -6.47
CA GLU A 22 13.56 -1.30 -7.28
C GLU A 22 13.72 -1.89 -8.70
N ALA A 23 12.63 -2.46 -9.23
CA ALA A 23 12.60 -2.80 -10.65
C ALA A 23 12.59 -1.50 -11.48
N ILE A 24 13.59 -1.34 -12.33
CA ILE A 24 13.75 -0.23 -13.28
C ILE A 24 12.72 -0.29 -14.41
N ASP A 25 12.50 0.85 -15.07
CA ASP A 25 11.44 1.00 -16.09
C ASP A 25 11.57 0.00 -17.24
N ASP A 26 12.78 -0.20 -17.76
CA ASP A 26 12.98 -1.14 -18.86
C ASP A 26 12.62 -2.57 -18.47
N TYR A 27 12.89 -2.97 -17.22
CA TYR A 27 12.47 -4.27 -16.70
C TYR A 27 10.95 -4.38 -16.60
N ARG A 28 10.26 -3.30 -16.19
CA ARG A 28 8.80 -3.28 -16.08
C ARG A 28 8.09 -3.38 -17.43
N ILE A 29 8.71 -2.82 -18.46
CA ILE A 29 8.16 -2.76 -19.83
C ILE A 29 8.48 -4.03 -20.61
N SER A 30 9.71 -4.55 -20.47
CA SER A 30 10.20 -5.66 -21.30
C SER A 30 10.27 -7.01 -20.57
N GLY A 31 10.30 -7.00 -19.24
CA GLY A 31 10.63 -8.16 -18.41
C GLY A 31 12.10 -8.57 -18.45
N ASN A 32 12.94 -7.89 -19.24
CA ASN A 32 14.37 -8.18 -19.35
C ASN A 32 15.18 -7.29 -18.41
N VAL A 33 16.24 -7.87 -17.83
CA VAL A 33 17.27 -7.07 -17.14
C VAL A 33 18.00 -6.25 -18.20
N PRO A 34 18.14 -4.93 -18.05
CA PRO A 34 18.80 -4.11 -19.05
C PRO A 34 20.26 -4.48 -19.23
N THR A 35 20.68 -4.50 -20.49
CA THR A 35 22.01 -4.90 -20.97
C THR A 35 22.98 -3.73 -21.12
N TYR A 36 22.49 -2.48 -21.04
CA TYR A 36 23.30 -1.28 -21.32
C TYR A 36 24.18 -0.83 -20.15
N LEU A 37 24.11 -1.52 -19.01
CA LEU A 37 25.08 -1.39 -17.94
C LEU A 37 26.00 -2.61 -18.04
N GLU A 38 27.30 -2.44 -17.83
CA GLU A 38 28.26 -3.55 -17.63
C GLU A 38 27.81 -4.55 -16.53
N ASP A 39 26.75 -4.19 -15.81
CA ASP A 39 26.01 -4.89 -14.78
C ASP A 39 24.91 -5.85 -15.29
N TYR A 40 24.93 -6.38 -16.52
CA TYR A 40 23.92 -7.39 -16.93
C TYR A 40 23.90 -8.61 -15.98
N GLU A 41 25.06 -8.95 -15.42
CA GLU A 41 25.17 -10.00 -14.42
C GLU A 41 24.78 -9.56 -13.00
N ARG A 42 24.58 -8.26 -12.75
CA ARG A 42 24.31 -7.73 -11.42
C ARG A 42 22.95 -8.10 -10.89
N TYR A 43 21.94 -8.31 -11.73
CA TYR A 43 20.60 -8.63 -11.26
C TYR A 43 20.19 -10.05 -11.59
N TYR A 44 19.50 -10.67 -10.65
CA TYR A 44 18.71 -11.85 -10.95
C TYR A 44 17.49 -11.45 -11.79
N ASN A 45 17.24 -12.18 -12.87
CA ASN A 45 16.10 -11.94 -13.74
C ASN A 45 14.80 -12.56 -13.16
N TYR A 46 14.53 -12.39 -11.87
CA TYR A 46 13.30 -12.89 -11.24
C TYR A 46 12.56 -11.73 -10.58
N PRO A 47 11.28 -11.51 -10.93
CA PRO A 47 10.50 -10.47 -10.30
C PRO A 47 10.17 -10.87 -8.86
N ILE A 48 10.32 -9.93 -7.92
CA ILE A 48 10.00 -10.15 -6.50
C ILE A 48 9.00 -9.09 -6.05
N CYS A 49 7.93 -9.53 -5.39
CA CYS A 49 7.02 -8.63 -4.71
C CYS A 49 7.59 -8.31 -3.33
N PHE A 50 8.01 -7.06 -3.09
CA PHE A 50 8.61 -6.64 -1.81
C PHE A 50 7.71 -6.90 -0.60
N THR A 51 6.40 -6.81 -0.79
CA THR A 51 5.39 -7.04 0.26
C THR A 51 5.05 -8.52 0.44
N MET A 52 5.59 -9.39 -0.42
CA MET A 52 5.32 -10.83 -0.47
C MET A 52 3.82 -11.16 -0.62
N ALA A 53 3.03 -10.26 -1.22
CA ALA A 53 1.61 -10.51 -1.48
C ALA A 53 1.40 -11.64 -2.50
N TYR A 54 2.35 -11.79 -3.43
CA TYR A 54 2.39 -12.87 -4.41
C TYR A 54 3.82 -13.39 -4.56
N ASP A 55 3.96 -14.70 -4.72
CA ASP A 55 5.23 -15.31 -5.09
C ASP A 55 5.32 -15.41 -6.62
N LEU A 56 6.03 -14.45 -7.21
CA LEU A 56 6.06 -14.29 -8.67
C LEU A 56 7.02 -15.28 -9.35
N LEU A 57 8.05 -15.77 -8.65
CA LEU A 57 9.04 -16.66 -9.25
C LEU A 57 8.42 -18.00 -9.70
N PRO A 58 7.65 -18.73 -8.86
CA PRO A 58 6.98 -19.95 -9.29
C PRO A 58 6.03 -19.73 -10.47
N GLU A 59 5.36 -18.58 -10.54
CA GLU A 59 4.48 -18.25 -11.66
C GLU A 59 5.26 -18.09 -12.97
N VAL A 60 6.45 -17.46 -12.92
CA VAL A 60 7.33 -17.34 -14.10
C VAL A 60 7.86 -18.70 -14.50
N GLU A 61 8.30 -19.53 -13.55
CA GLU A 61 8.78 -20.88 -13.82
C GLU A 61 7.69 -21.79 -14.44
N GLU A 62 6.46 -21.68 -13.95
CA GLU A 62 5.32 -22.40 -14.50
C GLU A 62 5.01 -21.95 -15.92
N ALA A 63 5.03 -20.63 -16.18
CA ALA A 63 4.84 -20.08 -17.51
C ALA A 63 5.92 -20.54 -18.49
N ALA A 64 7.19 -20.56 -18.07
CA ALA A 64 8.31 -21.04 -18.85
C ALA A 64 8.20 -22.54 -19.16
N ARG A 65 7.80 -23.36 -18.18
CA ARG A 65 7.68 -24.81 -18.35
C ARG A 65 6.61 -25.20 -19.37
N LYS A 66 5.49 -24.46 -19.43
CA LYS A 66 4.38 -24.73 -20.35
C LYS A 66 4.75 -24.57 -21.83
N GLN A 67 5.76 -23.77 -22.15
CA GLN A 67 6.13 -23.46 -23.53
C GLN A 67 7.30 -24.32 -24.07
N PHE A 68 7.68 -25.40 -23.37
CA PHE A 68 8.69 -26.37 -23.84
C PHE A 68 10.03 -25.75 -24.26
N PHE A 69 10.52 -24.74 -23.53
CA PHE A 69 11.65 -23.93 -23.98
C PHE A 69 13.02 -24.32 -23.41
N ASP A 70 14.03 -24.18 -24.28
CA ASP A 70 15.45 -24.19 -23.99
C ASP A 70 15.82 -22.89 -23.23
N LYS A 71 16.59 -22.99 -22.15
CA LYS A 71 16.57 -22.03 -21.02
C LYS A 71 17.05 -20.58 -21.30
N SER A 72 17.57 -20.22 -22.47
CA SER A 72 18.46 -19.05 -22.57
C SER A 72 17.92 -17.77 -23.22
N GLU A 73 17.00 -17.81 -24.20
CA GLU A 73 16.79 -16.62 -25.05
C GLU A 73 15.55 -15.76 -24.71
N ASP A 74 14.58 -16.25 -23.94
CA ASP A 74 13.27 -15.57 -23.87
C ASP A 74 12.68 -15.39 -22.47
N TRP A 75 13.51 -15.48 -21.42
CA TRP A 75 13.03 -15.42 -20.04
C TRP A 75 12.19 -14.17 -19.74
N GLY A 76 12.56 -13.01 -20.31
CA GLY A 76 11.84 -11.76 -20.11
C GLY A 76 10.39 -11.76 -20.58
N LYS A 77 10.03 -12.54 -21.62
CA LYS A 77 8.62 -12.64 -22.05
C LYS A 77 7.73 -13.27 -20.98
N TYR A 78 8.24 -14.29 -20.30
CA TYR A 78 7.52 -14.96 -19.21
C TYR A 78 7.39 -14.03 -17.99
N VAL A 79 8.48 -13.35 -17.64
CA VAL A 79 8.48 -12.31 -16.60
C VAL A 79 7.42 -11.25 -16.91
N LEU A 80 7.45 -10.69 -18.13
CA LEU A 80 6.52 -9.66 -18.58
C LEU A 80 5.06 -10.14 -18.47
N GLY A 81 4.76 -11.34 -18.94
CA GLY A 81 3.42 -11.94 -18.82
C GLY A 81 2.95 -12.05 -17.36
N VAL A 82 3.84 -12.43 -16.45
CA VAL A 82 3.51 -12.55 -15.01
C VAL A 82 3.33 -11.20 -14.33
N ILE A 83 4.19 -10.21 -14.62
CA ILE A 83 4.12 -8.89 -13.96
C ILE A 83 3.02 -7.99 -14.53
N THR A 84 2.57 -8.22 -15.77
CA THR A 84 1.46 -7.47 -16.40
C THR A 84 0.08 -8.07 -16.11
N LYS A 85 0.02 -9.27 -15.53
CA LYS A 85 -1.21 -9.93 -15.11
C LYS A 85 -1.97 -9.06 -14.11
N GLU A 86 -3.26 -8.86 -14.34
CA GLU A 86 -4.13 -8.16 -13.39
C GLU A 86 -4.35 -9.00 -12.14
N ARG A 87 -4.21 -8.37 -10.97
CA ARG A 87 -4.31 -9.03 -9.66
C ARG A 87 -5.21 -8.23 -8.72
N GLU A 88 -5.81 -8.96 -7.79
CA GLU A 88 -6.51 -8.40 -6.63
C GLU A 88 -5.54 -8.28 -5.46
N CYS A 89 -4.63 -7.30 -5.54
CA CYS A 89 -3.80 -6.98 -4.38
C CYS A 89 -4.70 -6.59 -3.20
N PRO A 90 -4.34 -6.99 -1.96
CA PRO A 90 -5.11 -6.63 -0.77
C PRO A 90 -5.37 -5.11 -0.73
N PRO A 91 -6.56 -4.68 -0.27
CA PRO A 91 -6.85 -3.27 -0.10
C PRO A 91 -5.88 -2.65 0.93
N LYS A 92 -5.56 -1.36 0.74
CA LYS A 92 -4.71 -0.58 1.65
C LYS A 92 -5.15 -0.82 3.12
N GLY A 93 -4.20 -1.14 4.01
CA GLY A 93 -4.42 -1.24 5.46
C GLY A 93 -4.72 -2.63 6.04
N LYS A 94 -4.85 -3.70 5.23
CA LYS A 94 -4.97 -5.09 5.76
C LYS A 94 -3.77 -5.98 5.42
N ALA A 95 -3.09 -5.65 4.35
CA ALA A 95 -1.73 -6.02 3.96
C ALA A 95 -1.28 -4.91 3.00
N LEU A 96 0.03 -4.70 2.81
CA LEU A 96 0.53 -3.59 1.96
C LEU A 96 -0.08 -3.69 0.57
N GLY A 97 -1.06 -2.81 0.31
CA GLY A 97 -1.86 -2.84 -0.90
C GLY A 97 -1.07 -2.35 -2.10
N PHE A 98 -1.71 -2.33 -3.26
CA PHE A 98 -1.11 -1.73 -4.43
C PHE A 98 -0.69 -0.28 -4.15
N THR A 99 0.56 0.04 -4.47
CA THR A 99 1.06 1.41 -4.49
C THR A 99 1.46 1.77 -5.91
N LYS A 100 1.10 2.98 -6.35
CA LYS A 100 1.44 3.44 -7.69
C LYS A 100 2.96 3.60 -7.77
N TYR A 101 3.56 3.02 -8.80
CA TYR A 101 4.97 3.22 -9.10
C TYR A 101 5.30 4.70 -9.28
N GLN A 102 6.39 5.13 -8.64
CA GLN A 102 6.98 6.45 -8.78
C GLN A 102 8.49 6.24 -8.87
N GLN A 103 9.08 6.68 -9.97
CA GLN A 103 10.49 6.50 -10.26
C GLN A 103 11.36 7.19 -9.22
N GLY A 104 12.46 6.55 -8.84
CA GLY A 104 13.44 7.10 -7.90
C GLY A 104 13.09 6.91 -6.43
N PHE A 105 12.01 6.19 -6.12
CA PHE A 105 11.64 5.80 -4.78
C PHE A 105 11.85 4.31 -4.57
N THR A 106 12.65 3.96 -3.59
CA THR A 106 12.82 2.57 -3.19
C THR A 106 11.48 1.95 -2.74
N PRO A 107 11.31 0.63 -2.86
CA PRO A 107 10.14 -0.08 -2.34
C PRO A 107 9.91 0.19 -0.84
N LYS A 108 10.98 0.43 -0.09
CA LYS A 108 10.91 0.84 1.31
C LYS A 108 10.29 2.23 1.44
N GLU A 109 10.70 3.21 0.65
CA GLU A 109 10.10 4.55 0.66
C GLU A 109 8.64 4.52 0.20
N HIS A 110 8.28 3.70 -0.78
CA HIS A 110 6.88 3.45 -1.14
C HIS A 110 6.05 2.94 0.03
N ARG A 111 6.63 2.03 0.83
CA ARG A 111 5.99 1.55 2.06
C ARG A 111 5.84 2.67 3.09
N GLU A 112 6.91 3.42 3.34
CA GLU A 112 6.87 4.55 4.27
C GLU A 112 5.85 5.62 3.85
N MET A 113 5.65 5.84 2.54
CA MET A 113 4.61 6.74 2.04
C MET A 113 3.21 6.23 2.39
N LEU A 114 2.93 4.94 2.18
CA LEU A 114 1.65 4.35 2.57
C LEU A 114 1.42 4.42 4.08
N ASP A 115 2.44 4.11 4.87
CA ASP A 115 2.36 4.15 6.34
C ASP A 115 2.07 5.60 6.82
N ARG A 116 2.66 6.62 6.17
CA ARG A 116 2.40 8.03 6.46
C ARG A 116 0.99 8.46 6.05
N GLU A 117 0.47 7.98 4.92
CA GLU A 117 -0.92 8.23 4.51
C GLU A 117 -1.89 7.64 5.53
N GLU A 118 -1.70 6.37 5.91
CA GLU A 118 -2.55 5.69 6.88
C GLU A 118 -2.55 6.39 8.24
N TRP A 119 -1.37 6.84 8.69
CA TRP A 119 -1.23 7.60 9.92
C TRP A 119 -1.98 8.94 9.87
N ARG A 120 -1.90 9.66 8.75
CA ARG A 120 -2.65 10.92 8.55
C ARG A 120 -4.16 10.67 8.57
N ASP A 121 -4.64 9.65 7.89
CA ASP A 121 -6.05 9.28 7.85
C ASP A 121 -6.56 8.86 9.23
N TRP A 122 -5.74 8.14 10.00
CA TRP A 122 -6.06 7.79 11.39
C TRP A 122 -6.17 9.05 12.26
N GLN A 123 -5.20 9.97 12.17
CA GLN A 123 -5.24 11.23 12.92
C GLN A 123 -6.46 12.08 12.54
N GLU A 124 -6.85 12.13 11.26
CA GLU A 124 -8.03 12.87 10.82
C GLU A 124 -9.32 12.26 11.39
N ARG A 125 -9.43 10.92 11.39
CA ARG A 125 -10.57 10.21 12.00
C ARG A 125 -10.67 10.47 13.49
N GLN A 126 -9.55 10.43 14.22
CA GLN A 126 -9.52 10.79 15.65
C GLN A 126 -9.99 12.24 15.86
N ARG A 127 -9.45 13.20 15.10
CA ARG A 127 -9.87 14.61 15.21
C ARG A 127 -11.36 14.81 14.93
N LYS A 128 -11.95 14.07 13.98
CA LYS A 128 -13.38 14.12 13.69
C LYS A 128 -14.21 13.54 14.84
N ALA A 129 -13.79 12.40 15.38
CA ALA A 129 -14.43 11.78 16.54
C ALA A 129 -14.39 12.71 17.76
N ASP A 130 -13.24 13.33 18.04
CA ASP A 130 -13.07 14.28 19.14
C ASP A 130 -13.97 15.51 18.99
N ARG A 131 -14.12 16.05 17.77
CA ARG A 131 -15.04 17.16 17.51
C ARG A 131 -16.49 16.77 17.80
N HIS A 132 -16.92 15.59 17.37
CA HIS A 132 -18.27 15.11 17.66
C HIS A 132 -18.49 14.94 19.16
N TRP A 133 -17.53 14.36 19.88
CA TRP A 133 -17.61 14.21 21.33
C TRP A 133 -17.70 15.55 22.06
N ARG A 134 -16.88 16.53 21.67
CA ARG A 134 -16.94 17.88 22.27
C ARG A 134 -18.29 18.56 22.02
N ILE A 135 -18.88 18.40 20.83
CA ILE A 135 -20.21 18.93 20.55
C ILE A 135 -21.26 18.28 21.45
N ILE A 136 -21.22 16.95 21.58
CA ILE A 136 -22.13 16.20 22.45
C ILE A 136 -21.99 16.66 23.90
N GLU A 137 -20.76 16.81 24.39
CA GLU A 137 -20.46 17.30 25.73
C GLU A 137 -21.04 18.71 25.97
N ILE A 138 -20.82 19.63 25.04
CA ILE A 138 -21.36 21.00 25.13
C ILE A 138 -22.89 21.00 25.15
N VAL A 139 -23.53 20.18 24.30
CA VAL A 139 -25.00 20.08 24.27
C VAL A 139 -25.54 19.50 25.57
N LEU A 140 -24.91 18.46 26.12
CA LEU A 140 -25.31 17.89 27.41
C LEU A 140 -25.18 18.91 28.55
N LEU A 141 -24.08 19.65 28.61
CA LEU A 141 -23.87 20.73 29.59
C LEU A 141 -24.92 21.84 29.45
N ALA A 142 -25.29 22.22 28.23
CA ALA A 142 -26.35 23.18 27.97
C ALA A 142 -27.73 22.70 28.44
N ILE A 143 -28.06 21.42 28.23
CA ILE A 143 -29.32 20.82 28.70
C ILE A 143 -29.36 20.79 30.23
N ILE A 144 -28.28 20.34 30.88
CA ILE A 144 -28.20 20.25 32.34
C ILE A 144 -28.34 21.64 32.98
N SER A 145 -27.58 22.62 32.49
CA SER A 145 -27.66 23.99 32.99
C SER A 145 -29.04 24.61 32.78
N GLY A 146 -29.65 24.42 31.60
CA GLY A 146 -31.03 24.83 31.34
C GLY A 146 -32.05 24.19 32.29
N GLY A 147 -31.89 22.90 32.58
CA GLY A 147 -32.73 22.18 33.55
C GLY A 147 -32.66 22.76 34.96
N PHE A 148 -31.46 23.09 35.44
CA PHE A 148 -31.28 23.73 36.75
C PHE A 148 -31.93 25.13 36.82
N VAL A 149 -31.85 25.91 35.74
CA VAL A 149 -32.51 27.23 35.68
C VAL A 149 -34.03 27.10 35.78
N VAL A 150 -34.63 26.17 35.04
CA VAL A 150 -36.08 25.93 35.08
C VAL A 150 -36.52 25.43 36.45
N LEU A 151 -35.77 24.49 37.03
CA LEU A 151 -36.04 23.96 38.37
C LEU A 151 -36.00 25.07 39.43
N GLY A 152 -34.97 25.92 39.40
CA GLY A 152 -34.85 27.06 40.31
C GLY A 152 -36.01 28.05 40.17
N ALA A 153 -36.48 28.29 38.94
CA ALA A 153 -37.65 29.14 38.70
C ALA A 153 -38.97 28.54 39.23
N LEU A 154 -39.14 27.21 39.15
CA LEU A 154 -40.31 26.52 39.69
C LEU A 154 -40.35 26.55 41.22
N ILE A 155 -39.20 26.30 41.86
CA ILE A 155 -39.05 26.41 43.32
C ILE A 155 -39.33 27.84 43.78
N GLY A 156 -38.75 28.85 43.10
CA GLY A 156 -38.95 30.26 43.44
C GLY A 156 -40.40 30.75 43.32
N ARG A 157 -41.23 30.07 42.53
CA ARG A 157 -42.68 30.35 42.41
C ARG A 157 -43.56 29.52 43.36
N GLY A 158 -42.98 28.62 44.16
CA GLY A 158 -43.72 27.78 45.11
C GLY A 158 -44.50 26.63 44.47
N TYR A 159 -44.19 26.24 43.23
CA TYR A 159 -44.82 25.07 42.59
C TYR A 159 -44.27 23.74 43.12
N ILE A 160 -43.04 23.76 43.63
CA ILE A 160 -42.39 22.62 44.26
C ILE A 160 -42.21 23.03 45.73
N PRO A 161 -42.87 22.34 46.68
CA PRO A 161 -42.79 22.64 48.11
C PRO A 161 -41.40 22.38 48.69
#